data_AF-A0A0E0HNL1-F1
#
_entry.id   AF-A0A0E0HNL1-F1
#
_cell.length_a   1.000
_cell.length_b   1.000
_cell.length_c   1.000
_cell.angle_alpha   90.00
_cell.angle_beta   90.00
_cell.angle_gamma   90.00
#
_symmetry.space_group_name_H-M   'P 1'
#
loop_
_entity.id
_entity.type
_entity.pdbx_description
1 polymer ?
#
loop_
_entity_poly.entity_id
_entity_poly.type
_entity_poly.pdbx_seq_one_letter_code
_entity_poly.pdbx_strand_id
1 'polypeptide(L)'
;MDARLYNHFKSWFIWAAQQFRHQAGEAATMASSAAAAAATDRAALVKAFDETRTGVRGLVESGVSAVPDIFRHPDPYASVPLAPPGVSIPVVDLSLPAPLAAEAAAGAAREWGFFYLVNHHDLLPAAERAAHYGRSVDGGVDYFSNFDLYRSGAASWRDTIEVTFGPSRPDTGRIPAACRAEVVGWDAHATAVARAVMALLCEGLGLRGETLEEASCLEGRVMVCHYYPVCPEPERTMGIVPHTDPVVLTILAQDGVGGLQVKHTNEDGESYWVDAKPVPGALMINVGDLLQIMSNDKYKSVEHRVVMNSHEEARVSSAIFYNPGKRGDSVFYGPLPELVTSENPPKFAPSRSQPKQWLTGYSRNSRLPQDSAETQALAVAAILQCKCQGGLGIRHLQDHT
;
A
#
# COMPACT_ATOMS: atom_id res chain seq x y z
N MET A 1 -8.23 -20.31 -17.60
CA MET A 1 -8.07 -20.63 -16.17
C MET A 1 -9.02 -21.79 -15.85
N ASP A 2 -8.52 -22.93 -15.37
CA ASP A 2 -9.34 -24.14 -15.19
C ASP A 2 -10.22 -24.03 -13.94
N ALA A 3 -11.54 -24.03 -14.13
CA ALA A 3 -12.56 -23.92 -13.09
C ALA A 3 -12.46 -25.01 -12.00
N ARG A 4 -11.70 -26.08 -12.24
CA ARG A 4 -11.47 -27.16 -11.26
C ARG A 4 -10.53 -26.74 -10.12
N LEU A 5 -9.52 -25.91 -10.39
CA LEU A 5 -8.57 -25.44 -9.36
C LEU A 5 -9.21 -24.45 -8.38
N TYR A 6 -10.06 -23.55 -8.89
CA TYR A 6 -10.83 -22.59 -8.08
C TYR A 6 -11.82 -23.30 -7.14
N ASN A 7 -12.54 -24.31 -7.64
CA ASN A 7 -13.51 -25.06 -6.85
C ASN A 7 -12.86 -25.97 -5.80
N HIS A 8 -11.64 -26.46 -6.04
CA HIS A 8 -10.88 -27.24 -5.05
C HIS A 8 -10.39 -26.36 -3.89
N PHE A 9 -9.92 -25.15 -4.18
CA PHE A 9 -9.54 -24.16 -3.17
C PHE A 9 -10.72 -23.71 -2.31
N LYS A 10 -11.88 -23.44 -2.93
CA LYS A 10 -13.10 -23.04 -2.23
C LYS A 10 -13.63 -24.13 -1.28
N SER A 11 -13.55 -25.39 -1.69
CA SER A 11 -14.03 -26.54 -0.90
C SER A 11 -13.12 -26.84 0.29
N TRP A 12 -11.80 -26.66 0.14
CA TRP A 12 -10.84 -26.79 1.24
C TRP A 12 -11.03 -25.66 2.29
N PHE A 13 -11.30 -24.43 1.84
CA PHE A 13 -11.58 -23.28 2.70
C PHE A 13 -12.82 -23.48 3.58
N ILE A 14 -13.91 -24.01 3.02
CA ILE A 14 -15.16 -24.27 3.75
C ILE A 14 -14.97 -25.39 4.80
N TRP A 15 -14.19 -26.42 4.47
CA TRP A 15 -13.89 -27.51 5.39
C TRP A 15 -13.00 -27.05 6.56
N ALA A 16 -11.98 -26.23 6.30
CA ALA A 16 -11.15 -25.64 7.35
C ALA A 16 -11.97 -24.74 8.30
N ALA A 17 -12.84 -23.87 7.74
CA ALA A 17 -13.69 -22.98 8.53
C ALA A 17 -14.72 -23.71 9.42
N GLN A 18 -15.09 -24.95 9.10
CA GLN A 18 -16.03 -25.75 9.91
C GLN A 18 -15.36 -26.45 11.10
N GLN A 19 -14.07 -26.74 11.05
CA GLN A 19 -13.35 -27.41 12.14
C GLN A 19 -13.07 -26.48 13.35
N PHE A 20 -13.06 -25.16 13.16
CA PHE A 20 -12.72 -24.19 14.22
C PHE A 20 -13.91 -23.69 15.06
N ARG A 21 -15.16 -24.03 14.71
CA ARG A 21 -16.35 -23.65 15.50
C ARG A 21 -16.42 -24.30 16.88
N HIS A 22 -15.67 -25.37 17.13
CA HIS A 22 -15.76 -26.13 18.37
C HIS A 22 -14.85 -25.63 19.50
N GLN A 23 -13.87 -24.76 19.21
CA GLN A 23 -12.91 -24.22 20.21
C GLN A 23 -13.16 -22.75 20.59
N ALA A 24 -13.88 -21.97 19.79
CA ALA A 24 -14.17 -20.55 20.06
C ALA A 24 -15.31 -20.29 21.07
N GLY A 25 -16.06 -21.33 21.44
CA GLY A 25 -17.27 -21.23 22.26
C GLY A 25 -17.04 -20.82 23.72
N GLU A 26 -15.85 -21.08 24.29
CA GLU A 26 -15.57 -20.78 25.70
C GLU A 26 -15.03 -19.36 25.92
N ALA A 27 -14.42 -18.74 24.90
CA ALA A 27 -13.92 -17.36 24.94
C ALA A 27 -15.05 -16.31 24.83
N ALA A 28 -16.11 -16.61 24.07
CA ALA A 28 -17.25 -15.72 23.86
C ALA A 28 -18.05 -15.44 25.15
N THR A 29 -18.09 -16.41 26.07
CA THR A 29 -18.81 -16.30 27.35
C THR A 29 -18.19 -15.30 28.34
N MET A 30 -16.88 -15.01 28.24
CA MET A 30 -16.25 -14.01 29.11
C MET A 30 -16.30 -12.59 28.53
N ALA A 31 -16.44 -12.43 27.21
CA ALA A 31 -16.53 -11.13 26.55
C ALA A 31 -17.90 -10.45 26.75
N SER A 32 -18.96 -11.22 26.95
CA SER A 32 -20.34 -10.71 27.07
C SER A 32 -20.63 -9.98 28.38
N SER A 33 -19.87 -10.19 29.47
CA SER A 33 -20.18 -9.57 30.78
C SER A 33 -19.54 -8.20 31.00
N ALA A 34 -18.77 -7.68 30.03
CA ALA A 34 -18.07 -6.40 30.13
C ALA A 34 -18.82 -5.23 29.47
N ALA A 35 -19.99 -5.46 28.87
CA ALA A 35 -20.73 -4.48 28.06
C ALA A 35 -21.57 -3.46 28.87
N ALA A 36 -21.21 -3.16 30.13
CA ALA A 36 -21.95 -2.23 30.97
C ALA A 36 -21.06 -1.30 31.82
N ALA A 37 -20.27 -0.44 31.16
CA ALA A 37 -19.79 0.83 31.75
C ALA A 37 -19.22 1.75 30.64
N ALA A 38 -19.80 2.95 30.50
CA ALA A 38 -19.38 3.96 29.53
C ALA A 38 -17.97 4.51 29.80
N ALA A 39 -17.25 4.85 28.71
CA ALA A 39 -15.90 5.43 28.68
C ALA A 39 -14.83 4.58 29.38
N THR A 40 -14.70 3.32 28.95
CA THR A 40 -13.52 2.50 29.21
C THR A 40 -12.28 3.24 28.70
N ASP A 41 -11.27 3.43 29.56
CA ASP A 41 -9.98 4.05 29.22
C ASP A 41 -9.47 3.52 27.88
N ARG A 42 -9.51 4.36 26.82
CA ARG A 42 -9.09 3.99 25.47
C ARG A 42 -7.70 3.38 25.49
N ALA A 43 -6.81 3.85 26.37
CA ALA A 43 -5.47 3.29 26.51
C ALA A 43 -5.50 1.85 27.02
N ALA A 44 -6.39 1.52 27.96
CA ALA A 44 -6.61 0.15 28.43
C ALA A 44 -7.18 -0.76 27.33
N LEU A 45 -8.14 -0.27 26.54
CA LEU A 45 -8.69 -1.02 25.40
C LEU A 45 -7.63 -1.28 24.31
N VAL A 46 -6.83 -0.26 23.96
CA VAL A 46 -5.71 -0.39 23.01
C VAL A 46 -4.68 -1.38 23.52
N LYS A 47 -4.33 -1.30 24.81
CA LYS A 47 -3.38 -2.23 25.45
C LYS A 47 -3.90 -3.67 25.42
N ALA A 48 -5.17 -3.88 25.79
CA ALA A 48 -5.79 -5.20 25.77
C ALA A 48 -5.83 -5.79 24.35
N PHE A 49 -6.17 -4.99 23.34
CA PHE A 49 -6.14 -5.39 21.94
C PHE A 49 -4.73 -5.79 21.48
N ASP A 50 -3.71 -4.97 21.74
CA ASP A 50 -2.31 -5.24 21.38
C ASP A 50 -1.77 -6.50 22.08
N GLU A 51 -2.14 -6.71 23.36
CA GLU A 51 -1.77 -7.90 24.14
C GLU A 51 -2.34 -9.20 23.56
N THR A 52 -3.46 -9.16 22.82
CA THR A 52 -3.99 -10.35 22.14
C THR A 52 -3.02 -10.89 21.10
N ARG A 53 -2.24 -10.00 20.46
CA ARG A 53 -1.35 -10.33 19.33
C ARG A 53 -2.05 -11.11 18.21
N THR A 54 -3.36 -10.95 18.06
CA THR A 54 -4.12 -11.65 17.01
C THR A 54 -4.55 -10.74 15.87
N GLY A 55 -4.38 -9.42 16.05
CA GLY A 55 -4.73 -8.41 15.07
C GLY A 55 -6.24 -8.27 14.86
N VAL A 56 -6.62 -7.48 13.86
CA VAL A 56 -8.04 -7.27 13.52
C VAL A 56 -8.66 -8.56 13.00
N ARG A 57 -7.87 -9.41 12.33
CA ARG A 57 -8.33 -10.74 11.92
C ARG A 57 -8.77 -11.61 13.10
N GLY A 58 -7.95 -11.74 14.14
CA GLY A 58 -8.32 -12.56 15.30
C GLY A 58 -9.58 -12.07 16.00
N LEU A 59 -9.78 -10.74 16.00
CA LEU A 59 -11.03 -10.14 16.45
C LEU A 59 -12.22 -10.60 15.60
N VAL A 60 -12.11 -10.60 14.26
CA VAL A 60 -13.15 -11.13 13.35
C VAL A 60 -13.41 -12.61 13.59
N GLU A 61 -12.37 -13.43 13.70
CA GLU A 61 -12.47 -14.87 13.95
C GLU A 61 -13.09 -15.19 15.32
N SER A 62 -13.02 -14.28 16.29
CA SER A 62 -13.70 -14.40 17.58
C SER A 62 -15.22 -14.20 17.52
N GLY A 63 -15.79 -13.84 16.36
CA GLY A 63 -17.23 -13.69 16.17
C GLY A 63 -17.79 -12.33 16.59
N VAL A 64 -16.94 -11.30 16.62
CA VAL A 64 -17.33 -9.90 16.82
C VAL A 64 -18.49 -9.49 15.90
N SER A 65 -19.57 -8.97 16.49
CA SER A 65 -20.76 -8.50 15.75
C SER A 65 -20.81 -6.98 15.60
N ALA A 66 -19.89 -6.25 16.21
CA ALA A 66 -19.82 -4.78 16.18
C ALA A 66 -18.37 -4.31 16.26
N VAL A 67 -18.01 -3.28 15.51
CA VAL A 67 -16.67 -2.66 15.53
C VAL A 67 -16.41 -2.08 16.92
N PRO A 68 -15.36 -2.51 17.65
CA PRO A 68 -15.03 -1.95 18.95
C PRO A 68 -14.71 -0.45 18.89
N ASP A 69 -14.95 0.26 19.99
CA ASP A 69 -14.82 1.72 20.06
C ASP A 69 -13.42 2.24 19.66
N ILE A 70 -12.36 1.46 19.85
CA ILE A 70 -11.00 1.87 19.46
C ILE A 70 -10.82 2.04 17.94
N PHE A 71 -11.66 1.38 17.14
CA PHE A 71 -11.70 1.41 15.67
C PHE A 71 -12.84 2.26 15.11
N ARG A 72 -13.68 2.86 15.97
CA ARG A 72 -14.80 3.70 15.51
C ARG A 72 -14.30 5.09 15.17
N HIS A 73 -14.63 5.54 13.97
CA HIS A 73 -14.38 6.90 13.53
C HIS A 73 -15.66 7.73 13.75
N PRO A 74 -15.58 8.94 14.35
CA PRO A 74 -16.75 9.77 14.62
C PRO A 74 -17.53 10.16 13.36
N ASP A 75 -16.80 10.35 12.26
CA ASP A 75 -17.35 10.66 10.95
C ASP A 75 -16.34 10.30 9.84
N PRO A 76 -16.25 9.02 9.45
CA PRO A 76 -15.23 8.59 8.50
C PRO A 76 -15.44 9.13 7.08
N TYR A 77 -16.61 9.68 6.76
CA TYR A 77 -17.01 9.97 5.37
C TYR A 77 -17.54 11.38 5.10
N ALA A 78 -17.93 12.21 6.09
CA ALA A 78 -18.75 13.40 5.81
C ALA A 78 -18.01 14.73 5.59
N SER A 79 -17.16 14.83 4.58
CA SER A 79 -16.68 16.16 4.16
C SER A 79 -16.53 16.35 2.66
N VAL A 80 -16.30 15.27 1.91
CA VAL A 80 -16.03 15.33 0.47
C VAL A 80 -16.87 14.25 -0.22
N PRO A 81 -17.68 14.60 -1.23
CA PRO A 81 -18.54 13.63 -1.91
C PRO A 81 -17.72 12.65 -2.77
N LEU A 82 -18.36 11.58 -3.22
CA LEU A 82 -17.80 10.74 -4.28
C LEU A 82 -17.85 11.49 -5.62
N ALA A 83 -16.90 11.18 -6.50
CA ALA A 83 -16.81 11.76 -7.82
C ALA A 83 -18.05 11.45 -8.67
N PRO A 84 -18.44 12.37 -9.57
CA PRO A 84 -19.51 12.11 -10.52
C PRO A 84 -19.10 11.00 -11.51
N PRO A 85 -20.09 10.32 -12.16
CA PRO A 85 -19.81 9.33 -13.19
C PRO A 85 -18.92 9.90 -14.31
N GLY A 86 -17.97 9.09 -14.78
CA GLY A 86 -17.06 9.45 -15.88
C GLY A 86 -15.70 10.00 -15.42
N VAL A 87 -15.56 10.36 -14.15
CA VAL A 87 -14.26 10.72 -13.57
C VAL A 87 -13.48 9.44 -13.21
N SER A 88 -12.26 9.31 -13.73
CA SER A 88 -11.40 8.14 -13.51
C SER A 88 -9.94 8.52 -13.41
N ILE A 89 -9.21 7.79 -12.56
CA ILE A 89 -7.76 7.90 -12.44
C ILE A 89 -7.11 7.52 -13.80
N PRO A 90 -6.14 8.31 -14.30
CA PRO A 90 -5.51 8.09 -15.60
C PRO A 90 -4.73 6.77 -15.66
N VAL A 91 -4.52 6.29 -16.89
CA VAL A 91 -3.78 5.05 -17.19
C VAL A 91 -2.57 5.39 -18.06
N VAL A 92 -1.41 4.90 -17.67
CA VAL A 92 -0.13 5.01 -18.38
C VAL A 92 0.24 3.64 -18.92
N ASP A 93 0.45 3.55 -20.23
CA ASP A 93 0.79 2.33 -20.93
C ASP A 93 2.29 2.31 -21.31
N LEU A 94 3.04 1.38 -20.72
CA LEU A 94 4.48 1.23 -20.97
C LEU A 94 4.83 0.59 -22.31
N SER A 95 3.85 0.09 -23.07
CA SER A 95 4.08 -0.36 -24.46
C SER A 95 4.21 0.80 -25.44
N LEU A 96 3.85 2.03 -25.02
CA LEU A 96 4.01 3.22 -25.84
C LEU A 96 5.49 3.59 -26.03
N PRO A 97 5.84 4.29 -27.12
CA PRO A 97 7.16 4.92 -27.26
C PRO A 97 7.50 5.77 -26.04
N ALA A 98 8.75 5.69 -25.58
CA ALA A 98 9.21 6.35 -24.34
C ALA A 98 8.77 7.82 -24.20
N PRO A 99 8.87 8.69 -25.22
CA PRO A 99 8.42 10.09 -25.08
C PRO A 99 6.92 10.24 -24.80
N LEU A 100 6.09 9.36 -25.37
CA LEU A 100 4.64 9.38 -25.15
C LEU A 100 4.29 8.83 -23.77
N ALA A 101 4.96 7.77 -23.33
CA ALA A 101 4.82 7.25 -21.98
C ALA A 101 5.28 8.28 -20.92
N ALA A 102 6.36 9.01 -21.20
CA ALA A 102 6.88 10.05 -20.34
C ALA A 102 5.90 11.21 -20.20
N GLU A 103 5.35 11.71 -21.31
CA GLU A 103 4.36 12.78 -21.27
C GLU A 103 3.06 12.34 -20.56
N ALA A 104 2.60 11.12 -20.79
CA ALA A 104 1.42 10.57 -20.11
C ALA A 104 1.66 10.44 -18.59
N ALA A 105 2.80 9.89 -18.18
CA ALA A 105 3.18 9.76 -16.77
C ALA A 105 3.32 11.13 -16.10
N ALA A 106 3.95 12.09 -16.79
CA ALA A 106 4.12 13.45 -16.30
C ALA A 106 2.79 14.18 -16.18
N GLY A 107 1.92 14.10 -17.18
CA GLY A 107 0.56 14.66 -17.14
C GLY A 107 -0.23 14.13 -15.95
N ALA A 108 -0.25 12.80 -15.78
CA ALA A 108 -0.91 12.17 -14.65
C ALA A 108 -0.30 12.58 -13.29
N ALA A 109 1.03 12.65 -13.18
CA ALA A 109 1.69 13.08 -11.95
C ALA A 109 1.45 14.57 -11.62
N ARG A 110 1.27 15.43 -12.63
CA ARG A 110 0.95 16.86 -12.48
C ARG A 110 -0.50 17.11 -12.06
N GLU A 111 -1.43 16.39 -12.66
CA GLU A 111 -2.87 16.66 -12.49
C GLU A 111 -3.51 15.78 -11.41
N TRP A 112 -3.07 14.54 -11.30
CA TRP A 112 -3.69 13.53 -10.44
C TRP A 112 -2.81 13.08 -9.29
N GLY A 113 -1.48 13.10 -9.46
CA GLY A 113 -0.56 12.49 -8.48
C GLY A 113 -0.69 10.97 -8.34
N PHE A 114 -1.63 10.36 -9.07
CA PHE A 114 -1.98 8.95 -9.09
C PHE A 114 -2.23 8.51 -10.52
N PHE A 115 -1.79 7.30 -10.88
CA PHE A 115 -2.14 6.68 -12.15
C PHE A 115 -2.01 5.16 -12.12
N TYR A 116 -2.80 4.49 -12.95
CA TYR A 116 -2.58 3.10 -13.27
C TYR A 116 -1.41 2.96 -14.23
N LEU A 117 -0.59 1.94 -14.01
CA LEU A 117 0.48 1.53 -14.90
C LEU A 117 0.16 0.13 -15.45
N VAL A 118 0.15 -0.01 -16.77
CA VAL A 118 -0.10 -1.28 -17.47
C VAL A 118 1.08 -1.67 -18.35
N ASN A 119 1.10 -2.92 -18.81
CA ASN A 119 2.15 -3.46 -19.68
C ASN A 119 3.58 -3.37 -19.10
N HIS A 120 3.69 -3.43 -17.78
CA HIS A 120 4.96 -3.33 -17.04
C HIS A 120 5.71 -4.67 -16.88
N HIS A 121 5.22 -5.75 -17.49
CA HIS A 121 5.69 -7.12 -17.23
C HIS A 121 7.03 -7.45 -17.92
N ASP A 122 7.39 -6.72 -18.98
CA ASP A 122 8.64 -6.93 -19.72
C ASP A 122 9.86 -6.24 -19.09
N LEU A 123 9.68 -5.54 -17.96
CA LEU A 123 10.74 -4.77 -17.31
C LEU A 123 11.78 -5.62 -16.55
N LEU A 124 11.56 -6.94 -16.42
CA LEU A 124 12.53 -7.87 -15.85
C LEU A 124 13.06 -8.87 -16.88
N PRO A 125 14.39 -8.94 -17.12
CA PRO A 125 14.99 -10.04 -17.86
C PRO A 125 14.76 -11.38 -17.14
N ALA A 126 14.45 -12.43 -17.91
CA ALA A 126 14.16 -13.76 -17.39
C ALA A 126 15.26 -14.35 -16.48
N ALA A 127 16.52 -13.94 -16.66
CA ALA A 127 17.71 -14.42 -15.96
C ALA A 127 17.95 -13.77 -14.58
N GLU A 128 17.46 -12.54 -14.35
CA GLU A 128 17.60 -11.87 -13.04
C GLU A 128 16.71 -12.51 -11.96
N ARG A 129 15.70 -13.29 -12.37
CA ARG A 129 14.79 -14.03 -11.48
C ARG A 129 15.48 -15.12 -10.64
N ALA A 130 16.72 -15.51 -10.95
CA ALA A 130 17.40 -16.67 -10.33
C ALA A 130 18.64 -16.34 -9.47
N ALA A 131 19.15 -15.10 -9.50
CA ALA A 131 20.53 -14.78 -9.07
C ALA A 131 20.70 -14.31 -7.60
N HIS A 132 19.66 -14.37 -6.76
CA HIS A 132 19.67 -13.70 -5.46
C HIS A 132 19.53 -14.67 -4.27
N TYR A 133 20.62 -15.38 -3.95
CA TYR A 133 20.75 -16.25 -2.77
C TYR A 133 22.05 -15.95 -2.02
N GLY A 134 21.98 -15.49 -0.75
CA GLY A 134 23.16 -15.26 0.09
C GLY A 134 22.82 -14.72 1.50
N ARG A 135 23.63 -15.08 2.51
CA ARG A 135 23.38 -14.88 3.97
C ARG A 135 24.36 -13.87 4.59
N SER A 136 23.86 -12.95 5.42
CA SER A 136 24.56 -12.31 6.57
C SER A 136 23.59 -11.37 7.33
N VAL A 137 24.00 -10.89 8.52
CA VAL A 137 23.22 -10.65 9.76
C VAL A 137 22.49 -9.28 9.86
N ASP A 138 21.35 -9.31 10.57
CA ASP A 138 20.39 -8.26 11.01
C ASP A 138 19.16 -7.94 10.09
N GLY A 139 17.94 -8.19 10.61
CA GLY A 139 16.82 -8.66 9.77
C GLY A 139 15.47 -7.91 9.82
N GLY A 140 15.34 -6.83 9.03
CA GLY A 140 14.16 -5.95 8.92
C GLY A 140 12.89 -6.55 8.31
N VAL A 141 12.22 -7.44 9.04
CA VAL A 141 10.87 -7.95 8.76
C VAL A 141 10.04 -7.86 10.04
N ASP A 142 8.90 -7.15 9.99
CA ASP A 142 7.99 -6.91 11.11
C ASP A 142 6.53 -7.18 10.71
N TYR A 143 5.70 -7.56 11.67
CA TYR A 143 4.26 -7.73 11.49
C TYR A 143 3.54 -6.99 12.61
N PHE A 144 2.56 -6.15 12.28
CA PHE A 144 1.74 -5.41 13.24
C PHE A 144 0.37 -5.03 12.64
N SER A 145 -0.58 -4.55 13.45
CA SER A 145 -1.89 -4.08 12.91
C SER A 145 -1.87 -2.61 12.50
N ASN A 146 -1.48 -1.70 13.40
CA ASN A 146 -1.40 -0.26 13.15
C ASN A 146 -0.07 0.29 13.71
N PHE A 147 0.70 1.04 12.91
CA PHE A 147 1.98 1.59 13.35
C PHE A 147 1.81 2.79 14.31
N ASP A 148 0.70 3.51 14.20
CA ASP A 148 0.34 4.71 14.96
C ASP A 148 -0.68 4.43 16.09
N LEU A 149 -0.85 3.16 16.46
CA LEU A 149 -1.91 2.66 17.34
C LEU A 149 -2.07 3.45 18.66
N TYR A 150 -0.96 3.88 19.28
CA TYR A 150 -0.96 4.62 20.54
C TYR A 150 -1.09 6.15 20.39
N ARG A 151 -1.03 6.67 19.16
CA ARG A 151 -1.02 8.11 18.88
C ARG A 151 -2.29 8.57 18.16
N SER A 152 -2.92 7.69 17.38
CA SER A 152 -4.14 8.01 16.66
C SER A 152 -5.39 8.00 17.55
N GLY A 153 -6.34 8.88 17.24
CA GLY A 153 -7.66 8.94 17.87
C GLY A 153 -8.57 7.75 17.52
N ALA A 154 -8.27 7.02 16.44
CA ALA A 154 -8.93 5.77 16.05
C ALA A 154 -7.96 4.87 15.27
N ALA A 155 -7.95 3.56 15.54
CA ALA A 155 -7.12 2.59 14.83
C ALA A 155 -7.77 2.19 13.50
N SER A 156 -6.97 1.82 12.51
CA SER A 156 -7.47 1.35 11.21
C SER A 156 -7.81 -0.14 11.24
N TRP A 157 -8.82 -0.56 10.48
CA TRP A 157 -9.30 -1.95 10.40
C TRP A 157 -8.44 -2.80 9.43
N ARG A 158 -7.18 -3.05 9.80
CA ARG A 158 -6.22 -3.84 9.00
C ARG A 158 -5.16 -4.55 9.84
N ASP A 159 -4.55 -5.55 9.23
CA ASP A 159 -3.28 -6.15 9.64
C ASP A 159 -2.20 -5.89 8.59
N THR A 160 -0.92 -5.89 8.99
CA THR A 160 0.21 -5.45 8.16
C THR A 160 1.45 -6.34 8.31
N ILE A 161 2.01 -6.77 7.18
CA ILE A 161 3.38 -7.32 7.08
C ILE A 161 4.27 -6.25 6.46
N GLU A 162 5.34 -5.86 7.15
CA GLU A 162 6.33 -4.90 6.66
C GLU A 162 7.68 -5.58 6.44
N VAL A 163 8.30 -5.29 5.29
CA VAL A 163 9.64 -5.75 4.93
C VAL A 163 10.48 -4.56 4.46
N THR A 164 11.54 -4.25 5.19
CA THR A 164 12.47 -3.18 4.82
C THR A 164 13.55 -3.73 3.90
N PHE A 165 13.48 -3.41 2.61
CA PHE A 165 14.39 -3.90 1.56
C PHE A 165 15.68 -3.08 1.41
N GLY A 166 15.74 -1.89 2.00
CA GLY A 166 16.91 -1.02 1.98
C GLY A 166 16.85 0.07 3.06
N PRO A 167 17.99 0.73 3.36
CA PRO A 167 19.26 0.65 2.64
C PRO A 167 20.07 -0.63 2.91
N SER A 168 19.73 -1.37 3.97
CA SER A 168 20.27 -2.72 4.23
C SER A 168 19.30 -3.79 3.77
N ARG A 169 19.82 -4.93 3.27
CA ARG A 169 18.99 -6.07 2.84
C ARG A 169 18.29 -6.71 4.05
N PRO A 170 17.01 -7.13 3.94
CA PRO A 170 16.28 -7.77 5.01
C PRO A 170 16.71 -9.24 5.18
N ASP A 171 16.51 -9.77 6.38
CA ASP A 171 16.62 -11.21 6.64
C ASP A 171 15.44 -11.93 6.00
N THR A 172 15.66 -12.46 4.80
CA THR A 172 14.65 -13.22 4.06
C THR A 172 14.16 -14.47 4.80
N GLY A 173 14.95 -15.01 5.75
CA GLY A 173 14.54 -16.12 6.61
C GLY A 173 13.38 -15.78 7.54
N ARG A 174 13.25 -14.49 7.92
CA ARG A 174 12.13 -13.98 8.73
C ARG A 174 10.85 -13.73 7.93
N ILE A 175 10.95 -13.65 6.60
CA ILE A 175 9.76 -13.61 5.75
C ILE A 175 9.08 -14.99 5.85
N PRO A 176 7.75 -15.04 6.07
CA PRO A 176 7.01 -16.29 6.14
C PRO A 176 7.33 -17.19 4.94
N ALA A 177 7.62 -18.47 5.21
CA ALA A 177 8.07 -19.40 4.17
C ALA A 177 7.06 -19.52 3.01
N ALA A 178 5.76 -19.37 3.31
CA ALA A 178 4.65 -19.42 2.36
C ALA A 178 4.64 -18.28 1.31
N CYS A 179 5.33 -17.16 1.55
CA CYS A 179 5.37 -16.02 0.62
C CYS A 179 6.77 -15.49 0.32
N ARG A 180 7.82 -16.14 0.85
CA ARG A 180 9.19 -15.63 0.79
C ARG A 180 9.69 -15.41 -0.63
N ALA A 181 9.48 -16.39 -1.51
CA ALA A 181 9.96 -16.32 -2.88
C ALA A 181 9.22 -15.21 -3.65
N GLU A 182 7.92 -15.09 -3.43
CA GLU A 182 7.04 -14.10 -4.04
C GLU A 182 7.38 -12.69 -3.58
N VAL A 183 7.59 -12.48 -2.29
CA VAL A 183 7.97 -11.18 -1.71
C VAL A 183 9.32 -10.71 -2.24
N VAL A 184 10.32 -11.61 -2.33
CA VAL A 184 11.64 -11.28 -2.90
C VAL A 184 11.56 -11.00 -4.40
N GLY A 185 10.82 -11.82 -5.16
CA GLY A 185 10.62 -11.61 -6.59
C GLY A 185 9.85 -10.32 -6.87
N TRP A 186 8.87 -9.99 -6.03
CA TRP A 186 8.10 -8.78 -6.13
C TRP A 186 8.93 -7.52 -5.86
N ASP A 187 9.80 -7.49 -4.85
CA ASP A 187 10.72 -6.35 -4.64
C ASP A 187 11.56 -6.06 -5.89
N ALA A 188 12.12 -7.11 -6.50
CA ALA A 188 12.92 -6.96 -7.71
C ALA A 188 12.07 -6.37 -8.87
N HIS A 189 10.89 -6.93 -9.10
CA HIS A 189 9.98 -6.48 -10.16
C HIS A 189 9.53 -5.04 -9.96
N ALA A 190 8.98 -4.73 -8.79
CA ALA A 190 8.54 -3.40 -8.45
C ALA A 190 9.69 -2.39 -8.47
N THR A 191 10.93 -2.79 -8.13
CA THR A 191 12.10 -1.89 -8.22
C THR A 191 12.48 -1.59 -9.66
N ALA A 192 12.37 -2.55 -10.57
CA ALA A 192 12.52 -2.29 -12.01
C ALA A 192 11.42 -1.33 -12.52
N VAL A 193 10.18 -1.53 -12.09
CA VAL A 193 9.06 -0.60 -12.37
C VAL A 193 9.34 0.79 -11.82
N ALA A 194 9.77 0.91 -10.57
CA ALA A 194 10.07 2.19 -9.93
C ALA A 194 11.15 2.95 -10.67
N ARG A 195 12.22 2.26 -11.08
CA ARG A 195 13.29 2.84 -11.90
C ARG A 195 12.75 3.40 -13.21
N ALA A 196 11.96 2.60 -13.94
CA ALA A 196 11.37 3.04 -15.21
C ALA A 196 10.44 4.24 -15.02
N VAL A 197 9.55 4.20 -14.03
CA VAL A 197 8.63 5.30 -13.72
C VAL A 197 9.38 6.56 -13.30
N MET A 198 10.40 6.45 -12.44
CA MET A 198 11.21 7.60 -12.04
C MET A 198 11.92 8.23 -13.26
N ALA A 199 12.41 7.43 -14.20
CA ALA A 199 13.00 7.94 -15.44
C ALA A 199 11.98 8.70 -16.30
N LEU A 200 10.78 8.15 -16.50
CA LEU A 200 9.69 8.82 -17.22
C LEU A 200 9.29 10.15 -16.54
N LEU A 201 9.21 10.15 -15.21
CA LEU A 201 8.89 11.35 -14.44
C LEU A 201 10.01 12.40 -14.52
N CYS A 202 11.28 11.99 -14.54
CA CYS A 202 12.40 12.89 -14.77
C CYS A 202 12.36 13.50 -16.18
N GLU A 203 12.14 12.70 -17.21
CA GLU A 203 12.01 13.18 -18.59
C GLU A 203 10.85 14.18 -18.73
N GLY A 204 9.71 13.91 -18.09
CA GLY A 204 8.56 14.82 -18.02
C GLY A 204 8.82 16.15 -17.30
N LEU A 205 9.87 16.20 -16.48
CA LEU A 205 10.38 17.43 -15.86
C LEU A 205 11.42 18.17 -16.73
N GLY A 206 11.83 17.59 -17.85
CA GLY A 206 12.94 18.05 -18.68
C GLY A 206 14.32 17.69 -18.12
N LEU A 207 14.40 16.66 -17.28
CA LEU A 207 15.62 16.19 -16.63
C LEU A 207 16.14 14.91 -17.30
N ARG A 208 17.36 14.50 -16.93
CA ARG A 208 17.86 13.18 -17.31
C ARG A 208 17.11 12.08 -16.56
N GLY A 209 16.81 10.97 -17.22
CA GLY A 209 16.07 9.85 -16.62
C GLY A 209 16.71 9.31 -15.33
N GLU A 210 18.02 9.40 -15.19
CA GLU A 210 18.75 8.87 -14.03
C GLU A 210 18.74 9.81 -12.82
N THR A 211 18.22 11.04 -12.92
CA THR A 211 18.36 12.06 -11.88
C THR A 211 17.84 11.61 -10.51
N LEU A 212 16.66 10.97 -10.43
CA LEU A 212 16.13 10.46 -9.16
C LEU A 212 16.89 9.23 -8.65
N GLU A 213 17.39 8.38 -9.54
CA GLU A 213 18.22 7.25 -9.17
C GLU A 213 19.56 7.71 -8.57
N GLU A 214 20.24 8.67 -9.21
CA GLU A 214 21.47 9.28 -8.73
C GLU A 214 21.26 10.00 -7.38
N ALA A 215 20.05 10.52 -7.15
CA ALA A 215 19.60 11.04 -5.86
C ALA A 215 19.28 9.94 -4.82
N SER A 216 19.61 8.68 -5.10
CA SER A 216 19.40 7.50 -4.26
C SER A 216 17.94 7.12 -4.00
N CYS A 217 16.96 7.65 -4.76
CA CYS A 217 15.54 7.47 -4.49
C CYS A 217 15.04 6.01 -4.57
N LEU A 218 15.85 5.10 -5.10
CA LEU A 218 15.56 3.66 -5.15
C LEU A 218 16.20 2.86 -4.00
N GLU A 219 17.04 3.47 -3.17
CA GLU A 219 17.81 2.75 -2.15
C GLU A 219 17.00 2.51 -0.87
N GLY A 220 16.26 3.50 -0.38
CA GLY A 220 15.35 3.36 0.75
C GLY A 220 14.05 2.72 0.28
N ARG A 221 13.80 1.47 0.67
CA ARG A 221 12.64 0.69 0.19
C ARG A 221 11.96 -0.03 1.34
N VAL A 222 10.68 0.22 1.50
CA VAL A 222 9.84 -0.46 2.50
C VAL A 222 8.63 -1.02 1.79
N MET A 223 8.46 -2.34 1.84
CA MET A 223 7.28 -3.03 1.36
C MET A 223 6.32 -3.23 2.52
N VAL A 224 5.04 -2.94 2.30
CA VAL A 224 3.98 -3.11 3.27
C VAL A 224 2.83 -3.85 2.62
N CYS A 225 2.48 -5.01 3.17
CA CYS A 225 1.36 -5.82 2.73
C CYS A 225 0.23 -5.70 3.74
N HIS A 226 -0.92 -5.22 3.29
CA HIS A 226 -2.10 -5.00 4.13
C HIS A 226 -3.15 -6.07 3.89
N TYR A 227 -3.70 -6.60 4.98
CA TYR A 227 -4.88 -7.46 5.00
C TYR A 227 -6.02 -6.72 5.70
N TYR A 228 -7.14 -6.54 5.02
CA TYR A 228 -8.33 -5.87 5.53
C TYR A 228 -9.43 -6.93 5.70
N PRO A 229 -9.68 -7.40 6.93
CA PRO A 229 -10.73 -8.37 7.21
C PRO A 229 -12.11 -7.81 6.86
N VAL A 230 -13.08 -8.71 6.61
CA VAL A 230 -14.51 -8.34 6.51
C VAL A 230 -14.92 -7.58 7.77
N CYS A 231 -15.62 -6.46 7.60
CA CYS A 231 -16.01 -5.57 8.68
C CYS A 231 -17.52 -5.66 8.93
N PRO A 232 -17.98 -5.85 10.18
CA PRO A 232 -19.41 -5.93 10.50
C PRO A 232 -20.12 -4.56 10.41
N GLU A 233 -19.41 -3.45 10.59
CA GLU A 233 -19.95 -2.08 10.53
C GLU A 233 -19.04 -1.18 9.66
N PRO A 234 -18.93 -1.42 8.33
CA PRO A 234 -17.98 -0.73 7.45
C PRO A 234 -18.20 0.79 7.37
N GLU A 235 -19.40 1.26 7.63
CA GLU A 235 -19.77 2.67 7.71
C GLU A 235 -19.21 3.39 8.95
N ARG A 236 -18.71 2.65 9.95
CA ARG A 236 -18.21 3.20 11.22
C ARG A 236 -16.69 3.18 11.32
N THR A 237 -16.00 2.62 10.34
CA THR A 237 -14.53 2.50 10.36
C THR A 237 -13.90 2.66 8.97
N MET A 238 -12.57 2.70 8.92
CA MET A 238 -11.78 2.80 7.69
C MET A 238 -10.63 1.81 7.70
N GLY A 239 -10.24 1.38 6.49
CA GLY A 239 -9.05 0.56 6.29
C GLY A 239 -7.76 1.38 6.44
N ILE A 240 -7.76 2.62 5.94
CA ILE A 240 -6.73 3.63 6.19
C ILE A 240 -7.40 5.01 6.16
N VAL A 241 -7.10 5.86 7.14
CA VAL A 241 -7.58 7.25 7.19
C VAL A 241 -7.02 8.10 6.03
N PRO A 242 -7.65 9.23 5.68
CA PRO A 242 -7.10 10.16 4.70
C PRO A 242 -5.68 10.62 5.05
N HIS A 243 -4.74 10.47 4.12
CA HIS A 243 -3.33 10.86 4.27
C HIS A 243 -2.65 11.08 2.92
N THR A 244 -1.45 11.68 2.94
CA THR A 244 -0.49 11.66 1.84
C THR A 244 0.70 10.77 2.20
N ASP A 245 1.42 10.28 1.20
CA ASP A 245 2.61 9.46 1.44
C ASP A 245 3.86 10.33 1.61
N PRO A 246 4.62 10.22 2.73
CA PRO A 246 5.83 11.00 2.96
C PRO A 246 7.06 10.40 2.25
N VAL A 247 6.91 10.03 0.98
CA VAL A 247 7.88 9.25 0.20
C VAL A 247 8.16 9.92 -1.15
N VAL A 248 9.05 9.34 -1.96
CA VAL A 248 9.25 9.81 -3.35
C VAL A 248 8.17 9.22 -4.24
N LEU A 249 8.05 7.90 -4.24
CA LEU A 249 7.13 7.16 -5.09
C LEU A 249 6.58 5.94 -4.35
N THR A 250 5.31 5.64 -4.54
CA THR A 250 4.68 4.41 -4.06
C THR A 250 4.25 3.57 -5.26
N ILE A 251 4.51 2.27 -5.20
CA ILE A 251 3.97 1.27 -6.14
C ILE A 251 3.03 0.35 -5.38
N LEU A 252 1.76 0.31 -5.79
CA LEU A 252 0.71 -0.44 -5.13
C LEU A 252 0.14 -1.52 -6.05
N ALA A 253 0.27 -2.77 -5.62
CA ALA A 253 -0.51 -3.89 -6.09
C ALA A 253 -1.78 -4.03 -5.24
N GLN A 254 -2.94 -4.08 -5.89
CA GLN A 254 -4.23 -4.37 -5.24
C GLN A 254 -4.88 -5.61 -5.84
N ASP A 255 -5.69 -6.27 -5.02
CA ASP A 255 -6.57 -7.37 -5.43
C ASP A 255 -7.80 -6.89 -6.22
N GLY A 256 -8.78 -7.78 -6.41
CA GLY A 256 -10.02 -7.47 -7.13
C GLY A 256 -11.11 -6.81 -6.28
N VAL A 257 -10.90 -6.60 -4.97
CA VAL A 257 -11.95 -6.12 -4.05
C VAL A 257 -12.03 -4.58 -4.06
N GLY A 258 -10.91 -3.89 -4.24
CA GLY A 258 -10.88 -2.42 -4.32
C GLY A 258 -11.03 -1.75 -2.95
N GLY A 259 -11.45 -0.48 -2.89
CA GLY A 259 -11.61 0.28 -1.65
C GLY A 259 -10.56 1.39 -1.43
N LEU A 260 -9.55 1.51 -2.30
CA LEU A 260 -8.72 2.71 -2.36
C LEU A 260 -9.54 3.85 -2.98
N GLN A 261 -9.50 5.02 -2.34
CA GLN A 261 -10.06 6.26 -2.86
C GLN A 261 -9.00 7.36 -2.90
N VAL A 262 -8.96 8.09 -4.00
CA VAL A 262 -8.03 9.20 -4.25
C VAL A 262 -8.82 10.50 -4.28
N LYS A 263 -8.38 11.50 -3.53
CA LYS A 263 -9.00 12.83 -3.55
C LYS A 263 -8.58 13.54 -4.83
N HIS A 264 -9.52 14.11 -5.56
CA HIS A 264 -9.22 14.93 -6.72
C HIS A 264 -9.98 16.25 -6.60
N THR A 265 -9.34 17.33 -7.04
CA THR A 265 -9.93 18.67 -7.09
C THR A 265 -9.99 19.11 -8.53
N ASN A 266 -11.19 19.39 -9.03
CA ASN A 266 -11.38 19.84 -10.41
C ASN A 266 -10.94 21.31 -10.60
N GLU A 267 -11.02 21.79 -11.84
CA GLU A 267 -10.65 23.17 -12.22
C GLU A 267 -11.48 24.24 -11.48
N ASP A 268 -12.72 23.91 -11.10
CA ASP A 268 -13.63 24.78 -10.35
C ASP A 268 -13.30 24.84 -8.84
N GLY A 269 -12.31 24.07 -8.38
CA GLY A 269 -11.88 24.01 -6.98
C GLY A 269 -12.73 23.08 -6.10
N GLU A 270 -13.62 22.28 -6.70
CA GLU A 270 -14.43 21.31 -5.99
C GLU A 270 -13.65 20.00 -5.81
N SER A 271 -13.57 19.52 -4.56
CA SER A 271 -12.95 18.23 -4.24
C SER A 271 -13.97 17.10 -4.21
N TYR A 272 -13.54 15.93 -4.65
CA TYR A 272 -14.28 14.68 -4.55
C TYR A 272 -13.34 13.48 -4.34
N TRP A 273 -13.88 12.38 -3.80
CA TRP A 273 -13.20 11.09 -3.71
C TRP A 273 -13.48 10.25 -4.97
N VAL A 274 -12.43 9.81 -5.65
CA VAL A 274 -12.50 8.94 -6.82
C VAL A 274 -12.15 7.51 -6.41
N ASP A 275 -13.02 6.56 -6.72
CA ASP A 275 -12.72 5.14 -6.49
C ASP A 275 -11.62 4.64 -7.44
N ALA A 276 -10.53 4.13 -6.85
CA ALA A 276 -9.49 3.43 -7.58
C ALA A 276 -9.93 1.98 -7.86
N LYS A 277 -10.85 1.82 -8.81
CA LYS A 277 -11.38 0.51 -9.21
C LYS A 277 -10.27 -0.44 -9.67
N PRO A 278 -10.17 -1.66 -9.12
CA PRO A 278 -9.15 -2.63 -9.54
C PRO A 278 -9.14 -2.87 -11.04
N VAL A 279 -7.97 -2.64 -11.66
CA VAL A 279 -7.72 -2.98 -13.06
C VAL A 279 -6.85 -4.25 -13.09
N PRO A 280 -7.31 -5.34 -13.73
CA PRO A 280 -6.53 -6.58 -13.85
C PRO A 280 -5.15 -6.31 -14.45
N GLY A 281 -4.10 -6.87 -13.83
CA GLY A 281 -2.72 -6.70 -14.29
C GLY A 281 -2.13 -5.30 -14.13
N ALA A 282 -2.87 -4.29 -13.67
CA ALA A 282 -2.33 -2.96 -13.44
C ALA A 282 -1.70 -2.81 -12.05
N LEU A 283 -0.72 -1.90 -11.96
CA LEU A 283 -0.22 -1.34 -10.72
C LEU A 283 -0.76 0.07 -10.55
N MET A 284 -0.96 0.49 -9.30
CA MET A 284 -1.22 1.88 -8.98
C MET A 284 0.09 2.55 -8.61
N ILE A 285 0.37 3.70 -9.19
CA ILE A 285 1.52 4.53 -8.89
C ILE A 285 1.03 5.81 -8.23
N ASN A 286 1.68 6.24 -7.17
CA ASN A 286 1.44 7.58 -6.64
C ASN A 286 2.71 8.33 -6.26
N VAL A 287 2.65 9.64 -6.51
CA VAL A 287 3.66 10.63 -6.14
C VAL A 287 3.53 10.91 -4.65
N GLY A 288 4.64 10.86 -3.92
CA GLY A 288 4.68 11.23 -2.52
C GLY A 288 5.19 12.66 -2.29
N ASP A 289 5.11 13.11 -1.04
CA ASP A 289 5.46 14.47 -0.61
C ASP A 289 6.89 14.86 -0.99
N LEU A 290 7.83 13.91 -0.94
CA LEU A 290 9.23 14.19 -1.30
C LEU A 290 9.37 14.47 -2.79
N LEU A 291 8.66 13.75 -3.65
CA LEU A 291 8.73 14.02 -5.08
C LEU A 291 8.01 15.32 -5.45
N GLN A 292 6.93 15.69 -4.75
CA GLN A 292 6.34 17.02 -4.88
C GLN A 292 7.35 18.12 -4.50
N ILE A 293 8.08 17.95 -3.40
CA ILE A 293 9.14 18.88 -2.98
C ILE A 293 10.27 18.93 -4.02
N MET A 294 10.80 17.77 -4.42
CA MET A 294 11.91 17.65 -5.37
C MET A 294 11.55 18.22 -6.75
N SER A 295 10.30 18.06 -7.19
CA SER A 295 9.81 18.60 -8.46
C SER A 295 9.47 20.10 -8.40
N ASN A 296 9.71 20.77 -7.27
CA ASN A 296 9.32 22.16 -7.02
C ASN A 296 7.82 22.41 -7.27
N ASP A 297 6.98 21.51 -6.74
CA ASP A 297 5.52 21.52 -6.84
C ASP A 297 4.97 21.29 -8.26
N LYS A 298 5.78 20.77 -9.19
CA LYS A 298 5.28 20.37 -10.52
C LYS A 298 4.43 19.11 -10.43
N TYR A 299 4.86 18.10 -9.69
CA TYR A 299 4.07 16.90 -9.41
C TYR A 299 3.37 17.00 -8.06
N LYS A 300 2.21 16.33 -7.93
CA LYS A 300 1.31 16.49 -6.77
C LYS A 300 1.28 15.23 -5.91
N SER A 301 1.56 15.38 -4.63
CA SER A 301 1.23 14.39 -3.61
C SER A 301 -0.22 14.61 -3.20
N VAL A 302 -1.02 13.54 -3.21
CA VAL A 302 -2.48 13.64 -3.14
C VAL A 302 -3.02 12.81 -2.00
N GLU A 303 -4.00 13.39 -1.30
CA GLU A 303 -4.68 12.75 -0.18
C GLU A 303 -5.45 11.52 -0.69
N HIS A 304 -5.26 10.39 -0.02
CA HIS A 304 -5.93 9.14 -0.36
C HIS A 304 -6.32 8.40 0.92
N ARG A 305 -7.32 7.52 0.81
CA ARG A 305 -7.85 6.72 1.92
C ARG A 305 -8.20 5.31 1.47
N VAL A 306 -8.35 4.40 2.42
CA VAL A 306 -8.92 3.08 2.14
C VAL A 306 -10.21 2.92 2.93
N VAL A 307 -11.32 2.83 2.22
CA VAL A 307 -12.65 2.61 2.81
C VAL A 307 -12.86 1.14 3.10
N MET A 308 -13.64 0.83 4.13
CA MET A 308 -14.10 -0.55 4.32
C MET A 308 -15.18 -0.85 3.32
N ASN A 309 -15.02 -1.95 2.59
CA ASN A 309 -16.07 -2.42 1.70
C ASN A 309 -17.21 -3.10 2.50
N SER A 310 -18.40 -3.13 1.92
CA SER A 310 -19.54 -3.92 2.41
C SER A 310 -19.56 -5.35 1.84
N HIS A 311 -18.47 -5.79 1.21
CA HIS A 311 -18.39 -7.10 0.58
C HIS A 311 -18.19 -8.21 1.62
N GLU A 312 -18.55 -9.44 1.24
CA GLU A 312 -18.35 -10.65 2.06
C GLU A 312 -16.90 -11.19 1.99
N GLU A 313 -15.98 -10.44 1.36
CA GLU A 313 -14.60 -10.87 1.09
C GLU A 313 -13.57 -9.91 1.70
N ALA A 314 -12.50 -10.47 2.27
CA ALA A 314 -11.37 -9.70 2.77
C ALA A 314 -10.57 -9.10 1.61
N ARG A 315 -10.07 -7.88 1.79
CA ARG A 315 -9.20 -7.20 0.81
C ARG A 315 -7.74 -7.38 1.19
N VAL A 316 -6.86 -7.50 0.20
CA VAL A 316 -5.40 -7.48 0.39
C VAL A 316 -4.72 -6.55 -0.63
N SER A 317 -3.64 -5.90 -0.20
CA SER A 317 -2.80 -5.06 -1.08
C SER A 317 -1.34 -5.08 -0.67
N SER A 318 -0.42 -4.84 -1.59
CA SER A 318 1.02 -4.71 -1.35
C SER A 318 1.55 -3.39 -1.92
N ALA A 319 2.01 -2.50 -1.04
CA ALA A 319 2.65 -1.24 -1.40
C ALA A 319 4.16 -1.35 -1.21
N ILE A 320 4.94 -0.75 -2.12
CA ILE A 320 6.36 -0.49 -1.89
C ILE A 320 6.61 1.01 -1.96
N PHE A 321 7.20 1.53 -0.88
CA PHE A 321 7.55 2.91 -0.69
C PHE A 321 9.02 3.13 -1.04
N TYR A 322 9.29 4.03 -1.99
CA TYR A 322 10.63 4.37 -2.45
C TYR A 322 11.08 5.73 -1.89
N ASN A 323 12.31 5.76 -1.38
CA ASN A 323 12.91 6.88 -0.68
C ASN A 323 14.43 6.95 -0.92
N PRO A 324 15.07 8.12 -0.72
CA PRO A 324 16.53 8.21 -0.67
C PRO A 324 17.13 7.31 0.42
N GLY A 325 18.14 6.50 0.06
CA GLY A 325 18.81 5.59 0.99
C GLY A 325 19.83 6.28 1.91
N LYS A 326 20.37 7.42 1.48
CA LYS A 326 21.29 8.23 2.28
C LYS A 326 20.52 9.11 3.25
N ARG A 327 20.54 8.75 4.53
CA ARG A 327 20.07 9.58 5.65
C ARG A 327 21.27 10.03 6.46
N GLY A 328 21.80 11.20 6.13
CA GLY A 328 22.89 11.84 6.89
C GLY A 328 22.62 13.33 7.05
N ASP A 329 23.24 13.96 8.04
CA ASP A 329 23.02 15.37 8.38
C ASP A 329 23.29 16.34 7.23
N SER A 330 24.00 15.91 6.18
CA SER A 330 24.32 16.67 4.97
C SER A 330 23.33 16.50 3.81
N VAL A 331 22.36 15.58 3.90
CA VAL A 331 21.38 15.35 2.83
C VAL A 331 20.18 16.27 3.05
N PHE A 332 20.02 17.25 2.15
CA PHE A 332 18.87 18.14 2.14
C PHE A 332 17.82 17.64 1.15
N TYR A 333 16.59 17.48 1.63
CA TYR A 333 15.41 17.29 0.80
C TYR A 333 14.89 18.67 0.39
N GLY A 334 14.83 18.93 -0.91
CA GLY A 334 14.41 20.21 -1.46
C GLY A 334 14.22 20.13 -2.97
N PRO A 335 13.79 21.23 -3.61
CA PRO A 335 13.68 21.32 -5.07
C PRO A 335 14.99 20.91 -5.75
N LEU A 336 14.89 20.09 -6.80
CA LEU A 336 16.04 19.75 -7.64
C LEU A 336 16.61 21.05 -8.24
N PRO A 337 17.94 21.29 -8.15
CA PRO A 337 18.55 22.54 -8.58
C PRO A 337 18.20 22.92 -10.03
N GLU A 338 18.09 21.93 -10.91
CA GLU A 338 17.76 22.09 -12.33
C GLU A 338 16.35 22.64 -12.57
N LEU A 339 15.46 22.55 -11.57
CA LEU A 339 14.08 23.04 -11.65
C LEU A 339 13.88 24.42 -11.02
N VAL A 340 14.95 24.98 -10.45
CA VAL A 340 14.94 26.30 -9.80
C VAL A 340 15.56 27.33 -10.73
N THR A 341 14.77 28.34 -11.10
CA THR A 341 15.22 29.46 -11.93
C THR A 341 14.74 30.80 -11.33
N SER A 342 15.14 31.92 -11.93
CA SER A 342 14.59 33.23 -11.56
C SER A 342 13.08 33.32 -11.75
N GLU A 343 12.54 32.62 -12.75
CA GLU A 343 11.11 32.58 -13.09
C GLU A 343 10.36 31.51 -12.30
N ASN A 344 11.06 30.48 -11.80
CA ASN A 344 10.51 29.44 -10.93
C ASN A 344 11.37 29.29 -9.65
N PRO A 345 11.27 30.22 -8.69
CA PRO A 345 12.03 30.18 -7.45
C PRO A 345 11.67 28.94 -6.60
N PRO A 346 12.50 28.55 -5.61
CA PRO A 346 12.22 27.39 -4.78
C PRO A 346 10.97 27.65 -3.91
N LYS A 347 9.94 26.82 -4.07
CA LYS A 347 8.69 26.89 -3.30
C LYS A 347 8.80 26.19 -1.94
N PHE A 348 9.80 25.33 -1.78
CA PHE A 348 10.06 24.59 -0.55
C PHE A 348 11.46 24.91 -0.03
N ALA A 349 11.57 25.15 1.27
CA ALA A 349 12.86 25.31 1.93
C ALA A 349 13.57 23.94 2.02
N PRO A 350 14.88 23.87 1.74
CA PRO A 350 15.65 22.65 1.96
C PRO A 350 15.58 22.19 3.41
N SER A 351 15.28 20.92 3.63
CA SER A 351 15.15 20.33 4.97
C SER A 351 16.11 19.15 5.15
N ARG A 352 16.73 19.06 6.33
CA ARG A 352 17.60 17.91 6.70
C ARG A 352 16.79 16.67 7.11
N SER A 353 15.52 16.85 7.44
CA SER A 353 14.60 15.75 7.74
C SER A 353 13.60 15.58 6.61
N GLN A 354 13.29 14.33 6.25
CA GLN A 354 12.10 14.05 5.45
C GLN A 354 10.87 14.66 6.15
N PRO A 355 9.83 15.09 5.41
CA PRO A 355 8.59 15.60 5.98
C PRO A 355 8.13 14.70 7.12
N LYS A 356 8.17 15.24 8.34
CA LYS A 356 7.76 14.51 9.53
C LYS A 356 6.25 14.50 9.56
N GLN A 357 5.66 13.46 9.00
CA GLN A 357 4.36 13.01 9.48
C GLN A 357 4.37 11.56 9.98
N TRP A 358 5.27 10.67 9.52
CA TRP A 358 5.08 9.24 9.84
C TRP A 358 6.31 8.37 10.13
N LEU A 359 7.55 8.88 9.99
CA LEU A 359 8.77 8.03 10.10
C LEU A 359 9.39 7.90 11.51
N THR A 360 8.78 8.44 12.56
CA THR A 360 9.31 8.31 13.94
C THR A 360 8.38 7.48 14.82
N GLY A 361 8.57 6.16 14.83
CA GLY A 361 7.81 5.24 15.69
C GLY A 361 8.27 3.79 15.73
N TYR A 362 9.51 3.46 15.35
CA TYR A 362 10.01 2.08 15.39
C TYR A 362 10.47 1.70 16.80
N SER A 363 9.57 1.14 17.61
CA SER A 363 9.90 0.39 18.84
C SER A 363 8.64 -0.20 19.50
N ARG A 364 8.35 -1.49 19.27
CA ARG A 364 8.29 -2.56 20.31
C ARG A 364 7.77 -3.88 19.75
N ASN A 365 8.37 -4.97 20.26
CA ASN A 365 8.08 -6.37 20.00
C ASN A 365 6.60 -6.76 20.15
N SER A 366 5.96 -7.17 19.08
CA SER A 366 4.83 -8.11 19.13
C SER A 366 5.00 -9.19 18.06
N ARG A 367 5.03 -10.46 18.47
CA ARG A 367 5.00 -11.65 17.59
C ARG A 367 3.57 -12.19 17.60
N LEU A 368 2.99 -12.46 16.45
CA LEU A 368 1.66 -13.06 16.36
C LEU A 368 1.71 -14.60 16.44
N PRO A 369 0.56 -15.25 16.72
CA PRO A 369 0.37 -16.67 16.51
C PRO A 369 0.69 -17.08 15.06
N GLN A 370 1.26 -18.27 14.91
CA GLN A 370 1.81 -18.76 13.65
C GLN A 370 0.76 -18.92 12.53
N ASP A 371 -0.48 -19.28 12.90
CA ASP A 371 -1.56 -19.60 11.96
C ASP A 371 -2.17 -18.36 11.29
N SER A 372 -2.19 -17.21 11.97
CA SER A 372 -2.70 -15.95 11.40
C SER A 372 -1.75 -15.37 10.35
N ALA A 373 -0.44 -15.52 10.60
CA ALA A 373 0.62 -15.10 9.69
C ALA A 373 0.65 -15.94 8.40
N GLU A 374 0.32 -17.23 8.46
CA GLU A 374 0.39 -18.13 7.30
C GLU A 374 -0.68 -17.81 6.24
N THR A 375 -1.94 -17.58 6.63
CA THR A 375 -2.98 -17.24 5.64
C THR A 375 -2.76 -15.86 5.02
N GLN A 376 -2.27 -14.88 5.81
CA GLN A 376 -1.91 -13.57 5.26
C GLN A 376 -0.73 -13.69 4.30
N ALA A 377 0.27 -14.50 4.65
CA ALA A 377 1.37 -14.81 3.75
C ALA A 377 0.85 -15.44 2.44
N LEU A 378 -0.07 -16.41 2.50
CA LEU A 378 -0.65 -17.02 1.31
C LEU A 378 -1.45 -16.01 0.45
N ALA A 379 -2.22 -15.13 1.08
CA ALA A 379 -2.96 -14.09 0.36
C ALA A 379 -2.02 -13.07 -0.30
N VAL A 380 -0.94 -12.69 0.39
CA VAL A 380 0.14 -11.87 -0.18
C VAL A 380 0.77 -12.60 -1.37
N ALA A 381 1.18 -13.86 -1.21
CA ALA A 381 1.79 -14.66 -2.28
C ALA A 381 0.89 -14.70 -3.53
N ALA A 382 -0.41 -14.92 -3.36
CA ALA A 382 -1.36 -14.99 -4.47
C ALA A 382 -1.45 -13.68 -5.27
N ILE A 383 -1.48 -12.53 -4.60
CA ILE A 383 -1.53 -11.22 -5.27
C ILE A 383 -0.23 -10.92 -6.00
N LEU A 384 0.91 -11.19 -5.36
CA LEU A 384 2.22 -10.92 -5.95
C LEU A 384 2.46 -11.79 -7.20
N GLN A 385 2.06 -13.06 -7.17
CA GLN A 385 2.12 -13.96 -8.33
C GLN A 385 1.28 -13.45 -9.50
N CYS A 386 0.04 -13.04 -9.24
CA CYS A 386 -0.87 -12.52 -10.27
C CYS A 386 -0.28 -11.28 -10.98
N LYS A 387 0.33 -10.36 -10.23
CA LYS A 387 0.90 -9.12 -10.79
C LYS A 387 2.20 -9.32 -11.55
N CYS A 388 2.97 -10.37 -11.22
CA CYS A 388 4.19 -10.71 -11.97
C CYS A 388 3.92 -11.43 -13.30
N GLN A 389 2.73 -12.02 -13.51
CA GLN A 389 2.45 -12.91 -14.64
C GLN A 389 1.56 -12.29 -15.75
N GLY A 390 1.30 -10.97 -15.70
CA GLY A 390 0.31 -10.26 -16.53
C GLY A 390 0.49 -10.21 -18.05
N GLY A 391 1.26 -11.11 -18.68
CA GLY A 391 1.53 -11.16 -20.12
C GLY A 391 0.53 -11.95 -20.98
N LEU A 392 -0.57 -12.48 -20.41
CA LEU A 392 -1.59 -13.24 -21.16
C LEU A 392 -2.96 -12.57 -21.05
N GLY A 393 -3.21 -11.51 -21.84
CA GLY A 393 -4.59 -11.08 -22.08
C GLY A 393 -4.87 -9.60 -22.32
N ILE A 394 -4.07 -8.87 -23.09
CA ILE A 394 -4.49 -7.58 -23.66
C ILE A 394 -4.10 -7.53 -25.14
N ARG A 395 -4.80 -8.29 -25.99
CA ARG A 395 -4.72 -8.18 -27.47
C ARG A 395 -6.09 -8.10 -28.17
N HIS A 396 -7.18 -7.88 -27.43
CA HIS A 396 -8.51 -7.75 -28.03
C HIS A 396 -9.31 -6.60 -27.41
N LEU A 397 -8.88 -5.37 -27.69
CA LEU A 397 -9.72 -4.17 -27.64
C LEU A 397 -9.35 -3.23 -28.81
N GLN A 398 -9.17 -3.82 -30.00
CA GLN A 398 -9.24 -3.12 -31.28
C GLN A 398 -10.07 -4.01 -32.19
N ASP A 399 -11.38 -3.76 -32.18
CA ASP A 399 -12.31 -3.91 -33.31
C ASP A 399 -13.71 -3.89 -32.72
N HIS A 400 -14.35 -2.72 -32.76
CA HIS A 400 -15.72 -2.56 -33.22
C HIS A 400 -15.92 -1.08 -33.59
N THR A 401 -15.96 -0.88 -34.91
CA THR A 401 -16.58 0.24 -35.63
C THR A 401 -17.96 0.62 -35.11
#